data_AF-A0A8C4M6T0-F1
#
_entry.id   AF-A0A8C4M6T0-F1
#
_cell.length_a   1.000
_cell.length_b   1.000
_cell.length_c   1.000
_cell.angle_alpha   90.00
_cell.angle_beta   90.00
_cell.angle_gamma   90.00
#
_symmetry.space_group_name_H-M   'P 1'
#
loop_
_entity.id
_entity.type
_entity.pdbx_description
1 polymer ?
#
loop_
_entity_poly.entity_id
_entity_poly.type
_entity_poly.pdbx_seq_one_letter_code
_entity_poly.pdbx_strand_id
1 'polypeptide(L)'
;MQLLVRAQELHTIEMTSQEMVAALTTLEVATCMLGGEVHGSLASAGKVRGQTPKVAKQEEKKKTGQAKQWMQYNRHFVNIVPIFGKKKGPNANS
;
A
#
# COMPACT_ATOMS: atom_id res chain seq x y z
N MET A 1 -70.09 34.92 9.62
CA MET A 1 -69.47 33.66 10.12
C MET A 1 -68.91 32.79 9.00
N GLN A 2 -69.58 32.61 7.86
CA GLN A 2 -69.06 31.78 6.76
C GLN A 2 -67.78 32.29 6.07
N LEU A 3 -67.56 33.62 6.02
CA LEU A 3 -66.36 34.20 5.39
C LEU A 3 -65.07 33.94 6.18
N LEU A 4 -65.16 33.79 7.50
CA LEU A 4 -63.99 33.53 8.37
C LEU A 4 -63.47 32.10 8.16
N VAL A 5 -64.39 31.13 8.03
CA VAL A 5 -64.06 29.71 7.85
C VAL A 5 -63.40 29.47 6.49
N ARG A 6 -63.88 30.13 5.44
CA ARG A 6 -63.27 30.05 4.09
C ARG A 6 -61.87 30.66 4.04
N ALA A 7 -61.62 31.73 4.80
CA ALA A 7 -60.28 32.32 4.88
C ALA A 7 -59.28 31.44 5.62
N GLN A 8 -59.73 30.72 6.66
CA GLN A 8 -58.93 29.73 7.38
C GLN A 8 -58.59 28.53 6.49
N GLU A 9 -59.54 28.01 5.71
CA GLU A 9 -59.28 26.91 4.77
C GLU A 9 -58.26 27.30 3.68
N LEU A 10 -58.41 28.47 3.05
CA LEU A 10 -57.46 28.92 2.02
C LEU A 10 -56.04 29.11 2.59
N HIS A 11 -55.92 29.68 3.79
CA HIS A 11 -54.62 29.87 4.44
C HIS A 11 -53.94 28.52 4.78
N THR A 12 -54.69 27.53 5.24
CA THR A 12 -54.17 26.18 5.50
C THR A 12 -53.71 25.51 4.21
N ILE A 13 -54.45 25.66 3.10
CA ILE A 13 -54.09 25.06 1.81
C ILE A 13 -52.79 25.66 1.25
N GLU A 14 -52.63 26.98 1.28
CA GLU A 14 -51.41 27.65 0.79
C GLU A 14 -50.17 27.27 1.59
N MET A 15 -50.27 27.19 2.93
CA MET A 15 -49.16 26.77 3.80
C MET A 15 -48.72 25.32 3.53
N THR A 16 -49.66 24.40 3.31
CA THR A 16 -49.34 23.00 2.98
C THR A 16 -48.69 22.84 1.62
N SER A 17 -49.07 23.66 0.63
CA SER A 17 -48.44 23.69 -0.70
C SER A 17 -46.98 24.14 -0.62
N GLN A 18 -46.71 25.17 0.19
CA GLN A 18 -45.37 25.72 0.37
C GLN A 18 -44.41 24.76 1.10
N GLU A 19 -44.88 24.02 2.12
CA GLU A 19 -44.11 22.95 2.76
C GLU A 19 -43.81 21.79 1.80
N MET A 20 -44.78 21.42 0.96
CA MET A 20 -44.62 20.32 0.00
C MET A 20 -43.61 20.65 -1.11
N VAL A 21 -43.54 21.92 -1.54
CA VAL A 21 -42.53 22.42 -2.48
C VAL A 21 -41.15 22.47 -1.83
N ALA A 22 -41.04 22.90 -0.57
CA ALA A 22 -39.76 22.93 0.15
C ALA A 22 -39.15 21.51 0.27
N ALA A 23 -39.98 20.49 0.53
CA ALA A 23 -39.54 19.09 0.67
C ALA A 23 -38.95 18.48 -0.64
N LEU A 24 -39.31 19.01 -1.81
CA LEU A 24 -38.86 18.50 -3.11
C LEU A 24 -37.61 19.21 -3.66
N THR A 25 -37.09 20.23 -2.96
CA THR A 25 -35.93 21.04 -3.40
C THR A 25 -34.59 20.59 -2.82
N THR A 26 -34.57 19.63 -1.89
CA THR A 26 -33.33 19.10 -1.32
C THR A 26 -32.80 17.95 -2.17
N LEU A 27 -31.96 18.28 -3.16
CA LEU A 27 -31.20 17.31 -3.94
C LEU A 27 -29.95 16.90 -3.15
N GLU A 28 -29.96 15.75 -2.48
CA GLU A 28 -28.74 15.16 -1.91
C GLU A 28 -27.91 14.50 -3.03
N VAL A 29 -26.91 15.22 -3.53
CA VAL A 29 -25.92 14.67 -4.46
C VAL A 29 -24.79 14.04 -3.64
N ALA A 30 -24.82 12.72 -3.47
CA ALA A 30 -23.66 11.97 -3.02
C ALA A 30 -22.59 11.98 -4.14
N THR A 31 -21.74 13.02 -4.14
CA THR A 31 -20.54 13.04 -4.96
C THR A 31 -19.59 11.95 -4.46
N CYS A 32 -19.63 10.78 -5.11
CA CYS A 32 -18.57 9.80 -4.97
C CYS A 32 -17.26 10.47 -5.39
N MET A 33 -16.39 10.79 -4.43
CA MET A 33 -15.05 11.29 -4.70
C MET A 33 -14.37 10.35 -5.71
N LEU A 34 -13.86 10.89 -6.81
CA LEU A 34 -13.01 10.16 -7.76
C LEU A 34 -11.66 9.88 -7.08
N GLY A 35 -11.66 8.82 -6.28
CA GLY A 35 -10.60 8.40 -5.38
C GLY A 35 -11.17 7.38 -4.41
N GLY A 36 -11.63 6.24 -4.95
CA GLY A 36 -12.34 5.23 -4.20
C GLY A 36 -11.57 4.71 -2.96
N GLU A 37 -12.34 4.16 -2.04
CA GLU A 37 -11.88 3.47 -0.84
C GLU A 37 -10.72 2.52 -1.19
N VAL A 38 -9.53 2.79 -0.63
CA VAL A 38 -8.30 2.04 -0.94
C VAL A 38 -8.51 0.57 -0.58
N HIS A 39 -8.77 -0.27 -1.58
CA HIS A 39 -8.91 -1.71 -1.39
C HIS A 39 -7.53 -2.34 -1.23
N GLY A 40 -7.31 -2.91 -0.05
CA GLY A 40 -6.06 -3.52 0.37
C GLY A 40 -5.76 -3.20 1.83
N SER A 41 -6.18 -4.08 2.75
CA SER A 41 -5.89 -3.88 4.17
C SER A 41 -4.39 -3.97 4.45
N LEU A 42 -3.84 -3.02 5.21
CA LEU A 42 -2.45 -3.06 5.69
C LEU A 42 -2.20 -4.13 6.77
N ALA A 43 -3.19 -4.95 7.10
CA ALA A 43 -3.14 -5.96 8.16
C ALA A 43 -1.99 -6.98 8.02
N SER A 44 -1.50 -7.20 6.80
CA SER A 44 -0.39 -8.12 6.52
C SER A 44 0.99 -7.44 6.39
N ALA A 45 1.09 -6.13 6.66
CA ALA A 45 2.34 -5.40 6.58
C ALA A 45 3.38 -5.96 7.56
N GLY A 46 4.56 -6.33 7.07
CA GLY A 46 5.65 -6.83 7.91
C GLY A 46 5.54 -8.27 8.42
N LYS A 47 4.45 -9.01 8.09
CA LYS A 47 4.21 -10.40 8.53
C LYS A 47 5.45 -11.30 8.35
N VAL A 48 6.05 -11.28 7.16
CA VAL A 48 7.21 -12.13 6.82
C VAL A 48 8.47 -11.73 7.57
N ARG A 49 8.69 -10.42 7.77
CA ARG A 49 9.86 -9.89 8.49
C ARG A 49 9.82 -10.24 9.98
N GLY A 50 8.63 -10.33 10.58
CA GLY A 50 8.44 -10.74 11.97
C GLY A 50 8.49 -12.26 12.17
N GLN A 51 8.04 -13.05 11.18
CA GLN A 51 8.08 -14.51 11.25
C GLN A 51 9.49 -15.09 11.08
N THR A 52 10.36 -14.42 10.31
CA THR A 52 11.71 -14.92 10.02
C THR A 52 12.60 -14.79 11.27
N PRO A 53 13.32 -15.86 11.69
CA PRO A 53 14.21 -15.78 12.84
C PRO A 53 15.29 -14.72 12.61
N LYS A 54 15.58 -13.91 13.64
CA LYS A 54 16.59 -12.86 13.57
C LYS A 54 17.99 -13.46 13.75
N VAL A 55 18.58 -13.94 12.65
CA VAL A 55 19.95 -14.45 12.65
C VAL A 55 20.94 -13.29 12.84
N ALA A 56 21.83 -13.41 13.83
CA ALA A 56 22.90 -12.44 14.07
C ALA A 56 23.94 -12.50 12.95
N LYS A 57 24.53 -11.34 12.62
CA LYS A 57 25.65 -11.30 11.66
C LYS A 57 26.88 -11.87 12.33
N GLN A 58 27.52 -12.84 11.67
CA GLN A 58 28.85 -13.30 12.06
C GLN A 58 29.88 -12.24 11.65
N GLU A 59 30.86 -11.98 12.52
CA GLU A 59 31.95 -11.06 12.23
C GLU A 59 33.06 -11.81 11.46
N GLU A 60 33.19 -11.51 10.17
CA GLU A 60 34.30 -11.98 9.34
C GLU A 60 35.24 -10.82 9.00
N LYS A 61 36.53 -10.99 9.31
CA LYS A 61 37.57 -10.01 8.96
C LYS A 61 37.84 -10.02 7.46
N LYS A 62 37.28 -9.05 6.76
CA LYS A 62 37.54 -8.82 5.31
C LYS A 62 38.69 -7.84 5.14
N LYS A 63 39.73 -8.23 4.40
CA LYS A 63 40.75 -7.29 3.95
C LYS A 63 40.18 -6.43 2.81
N THR A 64 40.65 -5.18 2.71
CA THR A 64 40.20 -4.20 1.71
C THR A 64 41.41 -3.63 0.95
N GLY A 65 41.16 -3.01 -0.21
CA GLY A 65 42.19 -2.33 -1.01
C GLY A 65 43.14 -3.28 -1.72
N GLN A 66 44.39 -2.85 -1.88
CA GLN A 66 45.42 -3.59 -2.62
C GLN A 66 45.60 -5.02 -2.10
N ALA A 67 45.56 -5.22 -0.78
CA ALA A 67 45.66 -6.55 -0.17
C ALA A 67 44.52 -7.50 -0.60
N LYS A 68 43.30 -6.98 -0.79
CA LYS A 68 42.16 -7.75 -1.31
C LYS A 68 42.37 -8.12 -2.77
N GLN A 69 42.85 -7.18 -3.57
CA GLN A 69 43.10 -7.39 -5.01
C GLN A 69 44.19 -8.45 -5.23
N TRP A 70 45.28 -8.42 -4.46
CA TRP A 70 46.32 -9.47 -4.48
C TRP A 70 45.76 -10.85 -4.14
N MET A 71 44.96 -10.95 -3.08
CA MET A 71 44.33 -12.23 -2.71
C MET A 71 43.37 -12.72 -3.81
N GLN A 72 42.61 -11.82 -4.43
CA GLN A 72 41.70 -12.17 -5.51
C GLN A 72 42.45 -12.67 -6.75
N TYR A 73 43.52 -11.97 -7.16
CA TYR A 73 44.35 -12.38 -8.29
C TYR A 73 44.94 -13.79 -8.08
N ASN A 74 45.54 -14.03 -6.92
CA ASN A 74 46.11 -15.35 -6.61
C ASN A 74 45.02 -16.44 -6.62
N ARG A 75 43.82 -16.17 -6.10
CA ARG A 75 42.69 -17.13 -6.12
C ARG A 75 42.15 -17.42 -7.52
N HIS A 76 42.22 -16.47 -8.46
CA HIS A 76 41.63 -16.63 -9.80
C HIS A 76 42.63 -17.14 -10.84
N PHE A 77 43.93 -16.85 -10.68
CA PHE A 77 44.91 -17.08 -11.74
C PHE A 77 46.09 -17.94 -11.30
N VAL A 78 46.68 -17.68 -10.13
CA VAL A 78 47.91 -18.36 -9.70
C VAL A 78 47.61 -19.71 -9.05
N ASN A 79 46.65 -19.74 -8.14
CA ASN A 79 46.34 -20.93 -7.34
C ASN A 79 45.35 -21.88 -8.03
N ILE A 80 44.81 -21.51 -9.19
CA ILE A 80 43.92 -22.40 -9.94
C ILE A 80 44.77 -23.44 -10.68
N VAL A 81 44.49 -24.72 -10.47
CA VAL A 81 45.00 -25.79 -11.33
C VAL A 81 43.97 -26.00 -12.43
N PRO A 82 44.34 -25.99 -13.73
CA PRO A 82 43.42 -26.34 -14.79
C PRO A 82 42.99 -27.81 -14.65
N ILE A 83 41.77 -28.03 -14.16
CA ILE A 83 41.19 -29.37 -14.04
C ILE A 83 40.45 -29.71 -15.33
N PHE A 84 40.58 -30.96 -15.78
CA PHE A 84 39.79 -31.49 -16.90
C PHE A 84 38.33 -31.64 -16.49
N GLY A 85 37.41 -31.06 -17.28
CA GLY A 85 35.97 -31.06 -17.00
C GLY A 85 35.39 -29.66 -16.74
N LYS A 86 34.19 -29.61 -16.14
CA LYS A 86 33.47 -28.35 -15.91
C LYS A 86 34.10 -27.58 -14.74
N LYS A 87 34.45 -26.31 -14.96
CA LYS A 87 34.98 -25.43 -13.91
C LYS A 87 33.91 -25.16 -12.85
N LYS A 88 34.24 -25.43 -11.57
CA LYS A 88 33.36 -25.12 -10.43
C LYS A 88 33.43 -23.62 -10.13
N GLY A 89 32.26 -23.01 -9.92
CA GLY A 89 32.14 -21.58 -9.66
C GLY A 89 32.59 -21.20 -8.23
N PRO A 90 32.95 -19.93 -7.98
CA PRO A 90 33.43 -19.46 -6.67
C PRO A 90 32.43 -19.61 -5.51
N ASN A 91 31.14 -19.72 -5.79
CA ASN A 91 30.06 -19.84 -4.80
C ASN A 91 29.21 -21.10 -5.03
N ALA A 92 29.85 -22.21 -5.41
CA ALA A 92 29.16 -23.48 -5.63
C ALA A 92 29.05 -24.27 -4.31
N ASN A 93 27.82 -24.55 -3.89
CA ASN A 93 27.49 -25.25 -2.64
C ASN A 93 27.33 -26.78 -2.81
N SER A 94 27.89 -27.34 -3.90
CA SER A 94 27.91 -28.78 -4.16
C SER A 94 29.08 -29.50 -3.51
#